data_AF-A0A3N4M711-F1
#
_entry.id   AF-A0A3N4M711-F1
#
_cell.length_a   1.000
_cell.length_b   1.000
_cell.length_c   1.000
_cell.angle_alpha   90.00
_cell.angle_beta   90.00
_cell.angle_gamma   90.00
#
_symmetry.space_group_name_H-M   'P 1'
#
loop_
_entity.id
_entity.type
_entity.pdbx_description
1 polymer ?
#
loop_
_entity_poly.entity_id
_entity_poly.type
_entity_poly.pdbx_seq_one_letter_code
_entity_poly.pdbx_strand_id
1 'polypeptide(L)'
;MSGLAFVFSPSLPNHRFLLENLDWLDEALGPGDEESLTIFDCPGQIELYTHVPILPTLSKHLHIRHDYSLCATYLLESTFVVDKAKFFAGTLSAMSAMIMLEMPHLNILSKMDLIRNQVPKRELKRFLDPDPSIITTDIHAQTNPRFHALNEAIVGLIDDFSMVQFLQVEAQNEDSVQAVLSYIDNCIGWSEVQEPKIPDDNIDYDPTTLGE
;
A
#
# COMPACT_ATOMS: atom_id res chain seq x y z
N MET A 1 9.53 10.81 4.65
CA MET A 1 9.76 10.70 3.20
C MET A 1 9.12 9.39 2.83
N SER A 2 7.91 9.47 2.29
CA SER A 2 6.90 8.41 2.32
C SER A 2 6.58 8.04 0.88
N GLY A 3 7.01 6.86 0.43
CA GLY A 3 6.76 6.38 -0.93
C GLY A 3 5.50 5.52 -1.01
N LEU A 4 4.72 5.75 -2.06
CA LEU A 4 3.76 4.81 -2.60
C LEU A 4 4.58 3.83 -3.47
N ALA A 5 4.48 2.49 -3.31
CA ALA A 5 5.29 1.55 -4.12
C ALA A 5 4.78 1.53 -5.54
N PHE A 6 5.52 2.31 -6.30
CA PHE A 6 5.28 2.68 -7.64
C PHE A 6 6.77 3.19 -8.05
N VAL A 7 7.40 2.91 -9.24
CA VAL A 7 8.68 3.28 -9.98
C VAL A 7 8.72 4.37 -11.13
N PHE A 8 9.23 5.62 -10.99
CA PHE A 8 9.42 6.66 -12.02
C PHE A 8 10.65 7.53 -11.69
N SER A 9 11.49 7.79 -12.70
CA SER A 9 12.75 8.55 -12.62
C SER A 9 12.54 10.04 -12.98
N PRO A 10 13.44 10.98 -12.60
CA PRO A 10 13.11 12.39 -12.46
C PRO A 10 13.17 13.12 -13.80
N SER A 11 12.05 13.12 -14.53
CA SER A 11 11.82 14.04 -15.66
C SER A 11 10.32 14.19 -15.98
N LEU A 12 9.41 14.00 -15.02
CA LEU A 12 7.99 14.10 -15.32
C LEU A 12 7.51 15.56 -15.31
N PRO A 13 6.90 16.07 -16.40
CA PRO A 13 6.33 17.41 -16.45
C PRO A 13 5.13 17.51 -15.49
N ASN A 14 4.91 18.70 -14.93
CA ASN A 14 3.77 19.13 -14.10
C ASN A 14 2.59 18.14 -14.00
N HIS A 15 2.14 17.79 -12.79
CA HIS A 15 1.01 16.89 -12.52
C HIS A 15 -0.29 17.12 -13.34
N ARG A 16 -0.56 18.35 -13.81
CA ARG A 16 -1.66 18.65 -14.76
C ARG A 16 -1.42 18.04 -16.15
N PHE A 17 -0.18 18.05 -16.62
CA PHE A 17 0.25 17.44 -17.87
C PHE A 17 0.02 15.93 -17.88
N LEU A 18 0.20 15.23 -16.74
CA LEU A 18 -0.05 13.79 -16.66
C LEU A 18 -1.51 13.44 -16.95
N LEU A 19 -2.46 14.17 -16.34
CA LEU A 19 -3.89 13.96 -16.55
C LEU A 19 -4.34 14.32 -17.97
N GLU A 20 -3.68 15.30 -18.59
CA GLU A 20 -3.98 15.74 -19.96
C GLU A 20 -3.36 14.84 -21.04
N ASN A 21 -2.47 13.90 -20.68
CA ASN A 21 -1.72 13.07 -21.63
C ASN A 21 -1.70 11.57 -21.26
N LEU A 22 -2.78 11.01 -20.70
CA LEU A 22 -2.80 9.58 -20.34
C LEU A 22 -2.55 8.64 -21.53
N ASP A 23 -2.78 9.10 -22.76
CA ASP A 23 -2.48 8.34 -23.97
C ASP A 23 -0.98 7.99 -24.09
N TRP A 24 -0.07 8.85 -23.61
CA TRP A 24 1.37 8.54 -23.59
C TRP A 24 1.65 7.36 -22.66
N LEU A 25 0.95 7.29 -21.53
CA LEU A 25 1.11 6.23 -20.53
C LEU A 25 0.60 4.91 -21.09
N ASP A 26 -0.51 4.94 -21.84
CA ASP A 26 -1.08 3.76 -22.51
C ASP A 26 -0.07 3.19 -23.53
N GLU A 27 0.59 4.06 -24.31
CA GLU A 27 1.65 3.64 -25.24
C GLU A 27 2.89 3.09 -24.53
N ALA A 28 3.28 3.68 -23.39
CA ALA A 28 4.46 3.28 -22.63
C ALA A 28 4.28 1.97 -21.88
N LEU A 29 3.07 1.68 -21.39
CA LEU A 29 2.71 0.40 -20.79
C LEU A 29 2.65 -0.71 -21.84
N GLY A 30 2.24 -0.37 -23.07
CA GLY A 30 2.13 -1.32 -24.16
C GLY A 30 1.11 -2.43 -23.89
N PRO A 31 1.09 -3.50 -24.70
CA PRO A 31 0.33 -4.71 -24.36
C PRO A 31 0.99 -5.33 -23.13
N GLY A 32 0.32 -5.22 -21.98
CA GLY A 32 0.83 -5.69 -20.69
C GLY A 32 1.28 -7.15 -20.74
N ASP A 33 2.36 -7.45 -20.02
CA ASP A 33 2.84 -8.82 -19.84
C ASP A 33 2.14 -9.43 -18.62
N GLU A 34 1.30 -10.45 -18.86
CA GLU A 34 0.45 -11.11 -17.84
C GLU A 34 1.26 -11.78 -16.72
N GLU A 35 2.59 -11.84 -16.82
CA GLU A 35 3.49 -12.44 -15.83
C GLU A 35 4.37 -11.41 -15.08
N SER A 36 4.05 -10.10 -15.16
CA SER A 36 4.92 -9.04 -14.64
C SER A 36 4.29 -8.16 -13.54
N LEU A 37 5.07 -7.88 -12.49
CA LEU A 37 4.73 -6.86 -11.48
C LEU A 37 5.23 -5.49 -11.94
N THR A 38 4.30 -4.55 -12.14
CA THR A 38 4.63 -3.15 -12.50
C THR A 38 4.58 -2.24 -11.28
N ILE A 39 5.59 -1.38 -11.13
CA ILE A 39 5.75 -0.44 -10.02
C ILE A 39 5.83 0.98 -10.67
N PHE A 40 4.99 2.00 -10.35
CA PHE A 40 4.93 3.44 -10.84
C PHE A 40 5.18 4.73 -9.92
N ASP A 41 6.37 5.37 -9.77
CA ASP A 41 6.78 6.11 -8.53
C ASP A 41 6.04 7.39 -8.33
N CYS A 42 5.47 7.50 -7.14
CA CYS A 42 4.61 8.60 -6.81
C CYS A 42 5.41 9.66 -6.08
N PRO A 43 5.33 10.93 -6.52
CA PRO A 43 5.88 12.04 -5.78
C PRO A 43 5.39 12.03 -4.31
N GLY A 44 6.33 12.13 -3.38
CA GLY A 44 6.07 12.03 -1.93
C GLY A 44 5.41 13.25 -1.28
N GLN A 45 4.74 14.11 -2.06
CA GLN A 45 4.06 15.30 -1.55
C GLN A 45 2.66 14.94 -1.07
N ILE A 46 2.36 15.15 0.22
CA ILE A 46 1.05 14.82 0.81
C ILE A 46 -0.13 15.51 0.12
N GLU A 47 0.13 16.66 -0.52
CA GLU A 47 -0.87 17.50 -1.21
C GLU A 47 -1.51 16.81 -2.42
N LEU A 48 -0.78 15.87 -3.04
CA LEU A 48 -1.26 15.07 -4.16
C LEU A 48 -2.27 13.99 -3.72
N TYR A 49 -2.39 13.77 -2.41
CA TYR A 49 -3.31 12.85 -1.76
C TYR A 49 -4.39 13.59 -0.96
N THR A 50 -4.52 14.92 -1.10
CA THR A 50 -5.51 15.68 -0.33
C THR A 50 -6.29 16.70 -1.16
N HIS A 51 -5.72 17.26 -2.23
CA HIS A 51 -6.35 18.39 -2.94
C HIS A 51 -6.57 18.24 -4.45
N VAL A 52 -5.92 17.27 -5.12
CA VAL A 52 -6.14 17.02 -6.55
C VAL A 52 -6.31 15.51 -6.77
N PRO A 53 -7.43 15.05 -7.35
CA PRO A 53 -7.72 13.62 -7.50
C PRO A 53 -6.93 12.97 -8.64
N ILE A 54 -5.64 13.29 -8.79
CA ILE A 54 -4.78 12.72 -9.84
C ILE A 54 -4.65 11.21 -9.65
N LEU A 55 -4.34 10.76 -8.44
CA LEU A 55 -4.10 9.34 -8.16
C LEU A 55 -5.38 8.49 -8.28
N PRO A 56 -6.55 8.91 -7.76
CA PRO A 56 -7.81 8.20 -8.02
C PRO A 56 -8.20 8.15 -9.50
N THR A 57 -7.91 9.21 -10.27
CA THR A 57 -8.16 9.19 -11.73
C THR A 57 -7.21 8.23 -12.43
N LEU A 58 -5.93 8.25 -12.08
CA LEU A 58 -4.92 7.35 -12.63
C LEU A 58 -5.24 5.88 -12.30
N SER A 59 -5.62 5.59 -11.06
CA SER A 59 -5.97 4.22 -10.65
C SER A 59 -7.19 3.68 -11.39
N LYS A 60 -8.25 4.50 -11.53
CA LYS A 60 -9.42 4.13 -12.33
C LYS A 60 -9.06 3.91 -13.79
N HIS A 61 -8.17 4.74 -14.35
CA HIS A 61 -7.70 4.58 -15.73
C HIS A 61 -6.93 3.26 -15.90
N LEU A 62 -5.94 2.97 -15.05
CA LEU A 62 -5.16 1.73 -15.10
C LEU A 62 -6.04 0.48 -14.91
N HIS A 63 -6.98 0.53 -13.98
CA HIS A 63 -7.89 -0.58 -13.73
C HIS A 63 -8.86 -0.82 -14.91
N ILE A 64 -9.47 0.23 -15.46
CA ILE A 64 -10.50 0.10 -16.50
C ILE A 64 -9.92 -0.13 -17.89
N ARG A 65 -8.81 0.54 -18.24
CA ARG A 65 -8.24 0.51 -19.60
C ARG A 65 -7.29 -0.64 -19.82
N HIS A 66 -6.57 -1.05 -18.77
CA HIS A 66 -5.47 -2.00 -18.86
C HIS A 66 -5.62 -3.22 -17.95
N ASP A 67 -6.77 -3.35 -17.28
CA ASP A 67 -7.12 -4.50 -16.42
C ASP A 67 -6.10 -4.79 -15.31
N TYR A 68 -5.45 -3.76 -14.78
CA TYR A 68 -4.51 -3.92 -13.67
C TYR A 68 -5.25 -4.19 -12.36
N SER A 69 -4.78 -5.21 -11.62
CA SER A 69 -5.02 -5.36 -10.19
C SER A 69 -4.10 -4.43 -9.41
N LEU A 70 -4.68 -3.42 -8.76
CA LEU A 70 -3.91 -2.36 -8.09
C LEU A 70 -3.83 -2.57 -6.58
N CYS A 71 -2.65 -2.33 -6.02
CA CYS A 71 -2.43 -2.23 -4.58
C CYS A 71 -1.58 -0.99 -4.29
N ALA A 72 -2.04 -0.15 -3.37
CA ALA A 72 -1.27 0.97 -2.85
C ALA A 72 -0.36 0.51 -1.70
N THR A 73 0.89 0.96 -1.67
CA THR A 73 1.81 0.64 -0.57
C THR A 73 2.34 1.91 0.06
N TYR A 74 1.92 2.27 1.27
CA TYR A 74 2.37 3.49 1.95
C TYR A 74 3.57 3.24 2.86
N LEU A 75 4.71 3.82 2.49
CA LEU A 75 5.93 3.76 3.27
C LEU A 75 5.94 4.87 4.33
N LEU A 76 5.94 4.49 5.60
CA LEU A 76 6.27 5.36 6.72
C LEU A 76 7.73 5.11 7.14
N GLU A 77 8.46 6.13 7.57
CA GLU A 77 9.84 5.92 8.04
C GLU A 77 9.84 5.37 9.47
N SER A 78 10.67 4.37 9.76
CA SER A 78 10.76 3.70 11.07
C SER A 78 11.02 4.67 12.24
N THR A 79 11.67 5.81 11.97
CA THR A 79 11.95 6.86 12.96
C THR A 79 10.68 7.47 13.57
N PHE A 80 9.52 7.32 12.92
CA PHE A 80 8.23 7.74 13.46
C PHE A 80 7.83 6.93 14.69
N VAL A 81 8.29 5.68 14.80
CA VAL A 81 8.02 4.81 15.95
C VAL A 81 8.73 5.29 17.23
N VAL A 82 9.76 6.14 17.10
CA VAL A 82 10.50 6.69 18.26
C VAL A 82 9.61 7.64 19.08
N ASP A 83 8.63 8.29 18.45
CA ASP A 83 7.75 9.27 19.09
C ASP A 83 6.30 8.90 18.82
N LYS A 84 5.53 8.65 19.90
CA LYS A 84 4.13 8.23 19.80
C LYS A 84 3.28 9.22 18.98
N ALA A 85 3.45 10.52 19.18
CA ALA A 85 2.67 11.53 18.46
C ALA A 85 3.02 11.55 16.97
N LYS A 86 4.30 11.37 16.62
CA LYS A 86 4.71 11.23 15.20
C LYS A 86 4.12 9.97 14.58
N PHE A 87 4.21 8.83 15.27
CA PHE A 87 3.62 7.58 14.79
C PHE A 87 2.14 7.75 14.50
N PHE A 88 1.37 8.29 15.45
CA PHE A 88 -0.07 8.53 15.26
C PHE A 88 -0.36 9.49 14.11
N ALA A 89 0.41 10.58 13.96
CA ALA A 89 0.26 11.48 12.82
C ALA A 89 0.53 10.76 11.48
N GLY A 90 1.52 9.87 11.44
CA GLY A 90 1.82 9.02 10.29
C GLY A 90 0.67 8.06 9.96
N THR A 91 0.12 7.39 10.97
CA THR A 91 -1.03 6.48 10.81
C THR A 91 -2.27 7.20 10.32
N LEU A 92 -2.61 8.36 10.89
CA LEU A 92 -3.71 9.20 10.41
C LEU A 92 -3.53 9.63 8.95
N SER A 93 -2.29 9.97 8.56
CA SER A 93 -1.97 10.31 7.17
C SER A 93 -2.12 9.12 6.23
N ALA A 94 -1.72 7.92 6.64
CA ALA A 94 -1.90 6.70 5.86
C ALA A 94 -3.39 6.40 5.66
N MET A 95 -4.20 6.51 6.71
CA MET A 95 -5.65 6.31 6.62
C MET A 95 -6.32 7.32 5.69
N SER A 96 -5.89 8.59 5.74
CA SER A 96 -6.39 9.60 4.79
C SER A 96 -6.09 9.22 3.35
N ALA A 97 -4.91 8.66 3.08
CA ALA A 97 -4.56 8.19 1.74
C ALA A 97 -5.40 6.98 1.31
N MET A 98 -5.67 6.03 2.22
CA MET A 98 -6.55 4.89 1.95
C MET A 98 -7.95 5.33 1.53
N ILE A 99 -8.55 6.24 2.30
CA ILE A 99 -9.89 6.76 2.02
C ILE A 99 -9.93 7.48 0.67
N MET A 100 -8.88 8.23 0.32
CA MET A 100 -8.83 8.92 -0.97
C MET A 100 -8.65 7.96 -2.15
N LEU A 101 -7.78 6.95 -2.00
CA LEU A 101 -7.39 6.07 -3.10
C LEU A 101 -8.42 4.98 -3.39
N GLU A 102 -9.27 4.62 -2.41
CA GLU A 102 -10.34 3.63 -2.54
C GLU A 102 -9.85 2.28 -3.12
N MET A 103 -8.68 1.81 -2.69
CA MET A 103 -8.05 0.57 -3.19
C MET A 103 -7.37 -0.21 -2.06
N PRO A 104 -7.05 -1.52 -2.26
CA PRO A 104 -6.26 -2.30 -1.32
C PRO A 104 -4.96 -1.59 -0.97
N HIS A 105 -4.63 -1.52 0.31
CA HIS A 105 -3.55 -0.67 0.79
C HIS A 105 -2.70 -1.38 1.84
N LEU A 106 -1.40 -1.48 1.58
CA LEU A 106 -0.40 -2.01 2.51
C LEU A 106 0.36 -0.87 3.17
N ASN A 107 0.62 -0.98 4.46
CA ASN A 107 1.38 0.01 5.21
C ASN A 107 2.72 -0.59 5.58
N ILE A 108 3.80 0.17 5.38
CA ILE A 108 5.15 -0.36 5.52
C ILE A 108 6.00 0.61 6.31
N LEU A 109 6.65 0.12 7.35
CA LEU A 109 7.75 0.80 8.03
C LEU A 109 9.05 0.53 7.28
N SER A 110 9.55 1.57 6.64
CA SER A 110 10.81 1.59 5.89
C SER A 110 11.99 1.98 6.77
N LYS A 111 13.21 1.65 6.31
CA LYS A 111 14.47 2.00 6.97
C LYS A 111 14.57 1.48 8.40
N MET A 112 14.19 0.22 8.61
CA MET A 112 14.19 -0.41 9.94
C MET A 112 15.58 -0.49 10.59
N ASP A 113 16.64 -0.37 9.78
CA ASP A 113 18.04 -0.23 10.21
C ASP A 113 18.26 0.98 11.14
N LEU A 114 17.54 2.09 10.94
CA LEU A 114 17.73 3.33 11.70
C LEU A 114 17.35 3.21 13.17
N ILE A 115 16.38 2.35 13.50
CA ILE A 115 15.84 2.21 14.86
C ILE A 115 16.32 0.96 15.60
N ARG A 116 17.14 0.10 14.95
CA ARG A 116 17.57 -1.20 15.47
C ARG A 116 18.23 -1.14 16.86
N ASN A 117 18.91 -0.03 17.16
CA ASN A 117 19.57 0.22 18.46
C ASN A 117 18.84 1.26 19.34
N GLN A 118 17.78 1.87 18.84
CA GLN A 118 17.06 2.94 19.55
C GLN A 118 15.82 2.40 20.26
N VAL A 119 15.11 1.46 19.63
CA VAL A 119 13.85 0.93 20.13
C VAL A 119 13.98 -0.57 20.40
N PRO A 120 13.81 -1.04 21.64
CA PRO A 120 13.77 -2.47 21.94
C PRO A 120 12.66 -3.17 21.15
N LYS A 121 12.91 -4.39 20.66
CA LYS A 121 11.90 -5.19 19.92
C LYS A 121 10.56 -5.31 20.64
N ARG A 122 10.57 -5.35 21.98
CA ARG A 122 9.34 -5.39 22.80
C ARG A 122 8.52 -4.12 22.68
N GLU A 123 9.18 -2.97 22.61
CA GLU A 123 8.52 -1.68 22.47
C GLU A 123 8.00 -1.48 21.06
N LEU A 124 8.77 -1.88 20.04
CA LEU A 124 8.31 -1.91 18.65
C LEU A 124 7.01 -2.72 18.48
N LYS A 125 6.89 -3.88 19.14
CA LYS A 125 5.64 -4.67 19.12
C LYS A 125 4.42 -3.90 19.63
N ARG A 126 4.59 -2.96 20.57
CA ARG A 126 3.47 -2.13 21.08
C ARG A 126 3.00 -1.09 20.07
N PHE A 127 3.78 -0.82 19.02
CA PHE A 127 3.41 0.07 17.91
C PHE A 127 2.87 -0.70 16.70
N LEU A 128 3.26 -1.96 16.54
CA LEU A 128 2.74 -2.86 15.51
C LEU A 128 1.40 -3.49 15.89
N ASP A 129 1.20 -3.74 17.18
CA ASP A 129 -0.04 -4.24 17.77
C ASP A 129 -0.40 -3.46 19.07
N PRO A 130 -0.69 -2.15 18.96
CA PRO A 130 -1.19 -1.34 20.08
C PRO A 130 -2.53 -1.78 20.68
N ASP A 131 -2.58 -1.97 22.00
CA ASP A 131 -3.86 -2.10 22.71
C ASP A 131 -4.51 -0.71 22.92
N PRO A 132 -5.71 -0.44 22.37
CA PRO A 132 -6.40 0.85 22.49
C PRO A 132 -6.60 1.31 23.95
N SER A 133 -6.82 0.36 24.86
CA SER A 133 -7.05 0.66 26.28
C SER A 133 -5.79 1.20 26.97
N ILE A 134 -4.63 0.65 26.59
CA ILE A 134 -3.32 1.04 27.12
C ILE A 134 -2.90 2.39 26.52
N ILE A 135 -3.17 2.61 25.23
CA ILE A 135 -2.87 3.89 24.56
C ILE A 135 -3.62 5.05 25.20
N THR A 136 -4.92 4.89 25.43
CA THR A 136 -5.77 5.96 26.00
C THR A 136 -5.25 6.40 27.36
N THR A 137 -4.93 5.43 28.23
CA THR A 137 -4.42 5.68 29.58
C THR A 137 -3.07 6.39 29.56
N ASP A 138 -2.15 5.94 28.71
CA ASP A 138 -0.82 6.55 28.55
C ASP A 138 -0.91 7.99 28.03
N ILE A 139 -1.78 8.25 27.04
CA ILE A 139 -1.92 9.59 26.45
C ILE A 139 -2.62 10.54 27.42
N HIS A 140 -3.68 10.11 28.11
CA HIS A 140 -4.39 10.95 29.07
C HIS A 140 -3.50 11.39 30.24
N ALA A 141 -2.57 10.52 30.68
CA ALA A 141 -1.59 10.86 31.72
C ALA A 141 -0.57 11.93 31.28
N GLN A 142 -0.33 12.05 29.97
CA GLN A 142 0.68 12.97 29.40
C GLN A 142 0.07 14.23 28.77
N THR A 143 -1.26 14.29 28.62
CA THR A 143 -1.96 15.38 27.93
C THR A 143 -2.95 16.11 28.83
N ASN A 144 -3.21 17.38 28.52
CA ASN A 144 -4.17 18.19 29.25
C ASN A 144 -5.60 17.59 29.11
N PRO A 145 -6.41 17.57 30.19
CA PRO A 145 -7.79 17.07 30.17
C PRO A 145 -8.67 17.61 29.04
N ARG A 146 -8.42 18.83 28.56
CA ARG A 146 -9.14 19.41 27.41
C ARG A 146 -9.00 18.60 26.11
N PHE A 147 -7.97 17.78 25.99
CA PHE A 147 -7.69 16.96 24.81
C PHE A 147 -8.14 15.51 24.97
N HIS A 148 -8.67 15.10 26.13
CA HIS A 148 -9.05 13.71 26.39
C HIS A 148 -10.10 13.20 25.40
N ALA A 149 -11.12 14.00 25.09
CA ALA A 149 -12.13 13.67 24.09
C ALA A 149 -11.55 13.50 22.67
N LEU A 150 -10.55 14.33 22.31
CA LEU A 150 -9.85 14.19 21.02
C LEU A 150 -9.03 12.90 20.98
N ASN A 151 -8.31 12.60 22.07
CA ASN A 151 -7.49 11.39 22.16
C ASN A 151 -8.35 10.13 22.09
N GLU A 152 -9.52 10.12 22.74
CA GLU A 152 -10.47 9.01 22.65
C GLU A 152 -10.98 8.83 21.21
N ALA A 153 -11.31 9.92 20.51
CA ALA A 153 -11.73 9.85 19.10
C ALA A 153 -10.62 9.32 18.18
N ILE A 154 -9.36 9.74 18.41
CA ILE A 154 -8.21 9.25 17.65
C ILE A 154 -7.97 7.76 17.92
N VAL A 155 -8.04 7.33 19.19
CA VAL A 155 -7.86 5.92 19.56
C VAL A 155 -8.98 5.06 18.96
N GLY A 156 -10.24 5.52 19.04
CA GLY A 156 -11.37 4.85 18.41
C GLY A 156 -11.18 4.70 16.90
N LEU A 157 -10.72 5.75 16.21
CA LEU A 157 -10.43 5.69 14.78
C LEU A 157 -9.34 4.66 14.44
N ILE A 158 -8.31 4.53 15.27
CA ILE A 158 -7.22 3.58 15.05
C ILE A 158 -7.68 2.14 15.26
N ASP A 159 -8.57 1.93 16.24
CA ASP A 159 -9.19 0.62 16.53
C ASP A 159 -10.17 0.21 15.42
N ASP A 160 -11.02 1.14 14.97
CA ASP A 160 -12.00 0.92 13.90
C ASP A 160 -11.34 0.50 12.58
N PHE A 161 -10.17 1.06 12.28
CA PHE A 161 -9.37 0.70 11.10
C PHE A 161 -8.44 -0.50 11.34
N SER A 162 -8.67 -1.26 12.44
CA SER A 162 -7.91 -2.45 12.82
C SER A 162 -6.41 -2.21 12.70
N MET A 163 -5.88 -1.21 13.41
CA MET A 163 -4.46 -0.86 13.43
C MET A 163 -3.72 -1.21 12.14
N VAL A 164 -3.97 -0.42 11.10
CA VAL A 164 -3.09 -0.19 9.94
C VAL A 164 -1.81 -1.02 10.05
N GLN A 165 -1.87 -2.30 9.66
CA GLN A 165 -0.81 -3.23 10.01
C GLN A 165 0.43 -2.82 9.23
N PHE A 166 1.50 -2.48 9.96
CA PHE A 166 2.74 -2.08 9.33
C PHE A 166 3.63 -3.31 9.12
N LEU A 167 3.88 -3.64 7.86
CA LEU A 167 4.96 -4.54 7.47
C LEU A 167 6.30 -3.82 7.67
N GLN A 168 7.35 -4.58 7.94
CA GLN A 168 8.69 -4.02 8.13
C GLN A 168 9.54 -4.33 6.90
N VAL A 169 10.19 -3.31 6.33
CA VAL A 169 11.10 -3.49 5.20
C VAL A 169 12.45 -2.84 5.46
N GLU A 170 13.50 -3.57 5.10
CA GLU A 170 14.87 -3.08 5.06
C GLU A 170 15.38 -3.32 3.63
N ALA A 171 15.56 -2.26 2.84
CA ALA A 171 15.83 -2.38 1.41
C ALA A 171 17.10 -3.17 1.06
N GLN A 172 18.03 -3.28 2.00
CA GLN A 172 19.27 -4.06 1.86
C GLN A 172 19.11 -5.54 2.27
N ASN A 173 17.93 -5.92 2.77
CA ASN A 173 17.62 -7.28 3.23
C ASN A 173 16.58 -7.91 2.28
N GLU A 174 17.07 -8.81 1.43
CA GLU A 174 16.28 -9.52 0.42
C GLU A 174 15.09 -10.27 1.03
N ASP A 175 15.28 -10.96 2.17
CA ASP A 175 14.20 -11.68 2.85
C ASP A 175 13.05 -10.74 3.26
N SER A 176 13.38 -9.52 3.71
CA SER A 176 12.38 -8.54 4.11
C SER A 176 11.61 -7.96 2.92
N VAL A 177 12.30 -7.78 1.80
CA VAL A 177 11.69 -7.33 0.54
C VAL A 177 10.80 -8.43 -0.02
N GLN A 178 11.26 -9.68 -0.02
CA GLN A 178 10.50 -10.83 -0.47
C GLN A 178 9.21 -11.01 0.34
N ALA A 179 9.28 -10.85 1.67
CA ALA A 179 8.09 -10.90 2.52
C ALA A 179 7.05 -9.84 2.09
N VAL A 180 7.48 -8.59 1.87
CA VAL A 180 6.60 -7.52 1.38
C VAL A 180 5.99 -7.85 0.03
N LEU A 181 6.79 -8.38 -0.91
CA LEU A 181 6.30 -8.80 -2.22
C LEU A 181 5.21 -9.87 -2.11
N SER A 182 5.40 -10.88 -1.26
CA SER A 182 4.37 -11.90 -1.02
C SER A 182 3.06 -11.32 -0.45
N TYR A 183 3.14 -10.27 0.40
CA TYR A 183 1.94 -9.56 0.85
C TYR A 183 1.27 -8.77 -0.28
N ILE A 184 2.06 -8.15 -1.17
CA ILE A 184 1.54 -7.45 -2.35
C ILE A 184 0.82 -8.45 -3.25
N ASP A 185 1.44 -9.60 -3.57
CA ASP A 185 0.86 -10.66 -4.42
C ASP A 185 -0.49 -11.14 -3.87
N ASN A 186 -0.58 -11.35 -2.56
CA ASN A 186 -1.83 -11.72 -1.88
C ASN A 186 -2.88 -10.60 -1.97
N CYS A 187 -2.48 -9.33 -1.87
CA CYS A 187 -3.40 -8.20 -1.96
C CYS A 187 -3.98 -8.00 -3.37
N ILE A 188 -3.19 -8.27 -4.41
CA ILE A 188 -3.63 -8.16 -5.81
C ILE A 188 -4.31 -9.44 -6.33
N GLY A 189 -4.27 -10.54 -5.57
CA GLY A 189 -4.86 -11.83 -5.94
C GLY A 189 -4.11 -12.57 -7.05
N TRP A 190 -2.83 -12.24 -7.27
CA TRP A 190 -2.06 -12.76 -8.42
C TRP A 190 -1.92 -14.28 -8.42
N SER A 191 -1.75 -14.88 -7.24
CA SER A 191 -1.62 -16.32 -7.08
C SER A 191 -2.89 -17.11 -7.44
N GLU A 192 -4.07 -16.50 -7.36
CA GLU A 192 -5.35 -17.14 -7.70
C GLU A 192 -5.63 -17.11 -9.20
N VAL A 193 -5.13 -16.09 -9.91
CA VAL A 193 -5.26 -15.94 -11.37
C VAL A 193 -4.39 -16.97 -12.13
N GLN A 194 -3.31 -17.44 -11.51
CA GLN A 194 -2.41 -18.44 -12.08
C GLN A 194 -2.87 -19.90 -11.92
N GLU A 195 -4.05 -20.17 -11.34
CA GLU A 195 -4.56 -21.56 -11.35
C GLU A 195 -4.66 -22.08 -12.80
N PRO A 196 -4.04 -23.24 -13.11
CA PRO A 196 -4.05 -23.76 -14.47
C PRO A 196 -5.50 -24.02 -14.89
N LYS A 197 -5.96 -23.31 -15.93
CA LYS A 197 -7.23 -23.62 -16.58
C LYS A 197 -7.22 -25.09 -16.95
N ILE A 198 -8.16 -25.85 -16.38
CA ILE A 198 -8.37 -27.26 -16.74
C ILE A 198 -8.50 -27.29 -18.26
N PRO A 199 -7.69 -28.07 -19.00
CA PRO A 199 -7.84 -28.19 -20.43
C PRO A 199 -9.31 -28.51 -20.74
N ASP A 200 -9.93 -27.77 -21.65
CA ASP A 200 -11.31 -28.05 -22.06
C ASP A 200 -11.38 -29.51 -22.52
N ASP A 201 -12.08 -30.36 -21.76
CA ASP A 201 -12.36 -31.77 -22.11
C ASP A 201 -13.28 -31.90 -23.34
N ASN A 202 -13.61 -30.80 -24.01
CA ASN A 202 -14.28 -30.78 -25.30
C ASN A 202 -13.29 -31.08 -26.43
N ILE A 203 -12.66 -32.25 -26.38
CA ILE A 203 -12.23 -32.92 -27.60
C ILE A 203 -13.53 -33.36 -28.27
N ASP A 204 -13.94 -32.61 -29.29
CA ASP A 204 -15.04 -32.97 -30.17
C ASP A 204 -14.70 -34.36 -30.77
N TYR A 205 -15.35 -35.40 -30.24
CA TYR A 205 -15.21 -36.75 -30.77
C TYR A 205 -15.90 -36.76 -32.12
N ASP A 206 -15.14 -36.61 -33.21
CA ASP A 206 -15.64 -36.81 -34.56
C ASP A 206 -15.83 -38.32 -34.81
N PRO A 207 -17.07 -38.83 -34.93
CA PRO A 207 -17.31 -40.25 -35.13
C PRO A 207 -16.97 -40.73 -36.56
N THR A 208 -16.42 -39.88 -37.44
CA THR A 208 -16.14 -40.27 -38.84
C THR A 208 -14.72 -40.77 -39.13
N THR A 209 -13.81 -40.86 -38.17
CA THR A 209 -12.43 -41.37 -38.41
C THR A 209 -12.21 -42.86 -38.11
N LEU A 210 -13.26 -43.67 -37.93
CA LEU A 210 -13.14 -45.14 -37.91
C LEU A 210 -13.81 -45.75 -39.14
N GLY A 211 -13.16 -45.52 -40.28
CA GLY A 211 -13.36 -46.31 -41.49
C GLY A 211 -12.10 -47.09 -41.80
N GLU A 212 -12.09 -48.38 -41.44
CA GLU A 212 -11.63 -49.53 -42.22
C GLU A 212 -12.25 -50.82 -41.66
#